data_AF-A0A060PZW9-F1
#
_entry.id   AF-A0A060PZW9-F1
#
_cell.length_a   1.000
_cell.length_b   1.000
_cell.length_c   1.000
_cell.angle_alpha   90.00
_cell.angle_beta   90.00
_cell.angle_gamma   90.00
#
_symmetry.space_group_name_H-M   'P 1'
#
loop_
_entity.id
_entity.type
_entity.pdbx_description
1 polymer ?
#
loop_
_entity_poly.entity_id
_entity_poly.type
_entity_poly.pdbx_seq_one_letter_code
_entity_poly.pdbx_strand_id
1 'polypeptide(L)'
;MEVFDSLGEFLGYKNIVNENVKNIHMWLKQKEKIENMEILGYIDTPTPDFQGSPSVAIINNKNSSKRHSVYFAITSSNILFGSVFFSIRHCIKATWQNDRDQFYAPYDDAFQDDSEFKNNCLIFMLFHTQNRITTTQGTNHFIPFSETEVNAKERYSSHALLDFLKGGIKENGDSLFLNAKKENKPLEFRQSVSKVLDAGREIYRYYHTQASTNRHYNANASLYDIKEFFQGRNAQGKLNLPTKAKDKHYKQLYANLQDALKDLAKEIQPKVYEYGFLRE
;
A
#
# COMPACT_ATOMS: atom_id res chain seq x y z
N MET A 1 26.61 -17.88 6.79
CA MET A 1 27.39 -17.84 5.54
C MET A 1 28.03 -16.47 5.42
N GLU A 2 29.33 -16.36 5.17
CA GLU A 2 29.97 -15.05 4.93
C GLU A 2 29.55 -14.50 3.57
N VAL A 3 29.31 -13.19 3.52
CA VAL A 3 28.89 -12.49 2.31
C VAL A 3 29.92 -11.43 1.98
N PHE A 4 30.32 -11.37 0.71
CA PHE A 4 31.28 -10.41 0.18
C PHE A 4 30.68 -9.66 -0.99
N ASP A 5 31.11 -8.43 -1.23
CA ASP A 5 30.70 -7.66 -2.39
C ASP A 5 31.47 -8.08 -3.67
N SER A 6 31.20 -7.39 -4.79
CA SER A 6 31.89 -7.69 -6.06
C SER A 6 33.39 -7.36 -6.06
N LEU A 7 33.87 -6.61 -5.07
CA LEU A 7 35.27 -6.24 -4.88
C LEU A 7 35.98 -7.16 -3.87
N GLY A 8 35.24 -8.10 -3.25
CA GLY A 8 35.75 -9.01 -2.22
C GLY A 8 35.75 -8.41 -0.81
N GLU A 9 35.09 -7.27 -0.59
CA GLU A 9 34.93 -6.67 0.73
C GLU A 9 33.89 -7.43 1.55
N PHE A 10 34.21 -7.73 2.81
CA PHE A 10 33.31 -8.43 3.72
C PHE A 10 32.11 -7.56 4.08
N LEU A 11 30.91 -8.07 3.80
CA LEU A 11 29.64 -7.39 4.04
C LEU A 11 28.93 -7.87 5.31
N GLY A 12 29.28 -9.05 5.82
CA GLY A 12 28.67 -9.61 7.01
C GLY A 12 28.36 -11.10 6.91
N TYR A 13 27.59 -11.58 7.89
CA TYR A 13 27.08 -12.94 7.93
C TYR A 13 25.62 -12.96 7.48
N LYS A 14 25.29 -13.88 6.56
CA LYS A 14 23.94 -14.23 6.19
C LYS A 14 23.54 -15.54 6.85
N ASN A 15 22.44 -15.50 7.60
CA ASN A 15 21.77 -16.66 8.12
C ASN A 15 20.80 -17.20 7.06
N ILE A 16 20.73 -18.52 6.92
CA ILE A 16 19.79 -19.18 6.03
C ILE A 16 18.81 -19.92 6.93
N VAL A 17 17.63 -19.33 7.08
CA VAL A 17 16.56 -19.88 7.91
C VAL A 17 15.78 -20.91 7.09
N ASN A 18 15.97 -22.19 7.40
CA ASN A 18 15.17 -23.29 6.85
C ASN A 18 14.23 -23.83 7.93
N GLU A 19 13.15 -23.09 8.17
CA GLU A 19 12.12 -23.52 9.10
C GLU A 19 10.92 -24.06 8.32
N ASN A 20 10.34 -25.17 8.80
CA ASN A 20 9.10 -25.76 8.27
C ASN A 20 7.87 -24.90 8.65
N VAL A 21 7.91 -23.62 8.28
CA VAL A 21 6.92 -22.61 8.63
C VAL A 21 6.01 -22.35 7.43
N LYS A 22 4.73 -22.07 7.71
CA LYS A 22 3.79 -21.67 6.67
C LYS A 22 4.29 -20.41 5.98
N ASN A 23 4.32 -20.42 4.65
CA ASN A 23 4.61 -19.21 3.90
C ASN A 23 3.49 -18.17 4.08
N ILE A 24 3.82 -16.92 3.78
CA ILE A 24 2.90 -15.79 3.95
C ILE A 24 1.59 -15.93 3.13
N HIS A 25 1.61 -16.58 1.97
CA HIS A 25 0.39 -16.76 1.15
C HIS A 25 -0.63 -17.66 1.82
N MET A 26 -0.18 -18.74 2.47
CA MET A 26 -1.07 -19.63 3.22
C MET A 26 -1.73 -18.87 4.37
N TRP A 27 -1.02 -17.97 5.03
CA TRP A 27 -1.59 -17.09 6.06
C TRP A 27 -2.59 -16.10 5.47
N LEU A 28 -2.23 -15.39 4.40
CA LEU A 28 -3.08 -14.38 3.78
C LEU A 28 -4.41 -14.97 3.27
N LYS A 29 -4.35 -16.14 2.62
CA LYS A 29 -5.53 -16.84 2.07
C LYS A 29 -6.57 -17.18 3.16
N GLN A 30 -6.13 -17.46 4.39
CA GLN A 30 -7.06 -17.73 5.50
C GLN A 30 -7.85 -16.50 5.95
N LYS A 31 -7.41 -15.29 5.57
CA LYS A 31 -8.04 -14.01 5.92
C LYS A 31 -8.99 -13.53 4.81
N GLU A 32 -9.05 -14.24 3.70
CA GLU A 32 -9.98 -13.97 2.61
C GLU A 32 -11.37 -14.53 2.96
N LYS A 33 -12.11 -13.81 3.82
CA LYS A 33 -13.54 -14.08 4.09
C LYS A 33 -14.39 -13.10 3.28
N ILE A 34 -14.93 -13.54 2.14
CA ILE A 34 -15.63 -12.67 1.16
C ILE A 34 -17.15 -12.89 1.19
N GLU A 35 -17.75 -13.30 2.31
CA GLU A 35 -19.20 -13.50 2.33
C GLU A 35 -19.92 -12.13 2.24
N ASN A 36 -20.54 -11.85 1.09
CA ASN A 36 -21.42 -10.71 0.80
C ASN A 36 -20.82 -9.28 0.90
N MET A 37 -19.50 -9.13 0.92
CA MET A 37 -18.85 -7.80 0.98
C MET A 37 -18.49 -7.24 -0.40
N GLU A 38 -18.52 -5.91 -0.53
CA GLU A 38 -18.01 -5.20 -1.70
C GLU A 38 -16.49 -5.41 -1.82
N ILE A 39 -16.04 -5.79 -3.01
CA ILE A 39 -14.61 -5.91 -3.30
C ILE A 39 -14.07 -4.54 -3.71
N LEU A 40 -13.19 -3.99 -2.88
CA LEU A 40 -12.57 -2.68 -3.08
C LEU A 40 -11.44 -2.71 -4.12
N GLY A 41 -10.80 -3.87 -4.27
CA GLY A 41 -9.69 -4.10 -5.20
C GLY A 41 -9.04 -5.45 -4.96
N TYR A 42 -7.91 -5.70 -5.62
CA TYR A 42 -7.17 -6.96 -5.50
C TYR A 42 -5.68 -6.70 -5.30
N ILE A 43 -5.00 -7.58 -4.57
CA ILE A 43 -3.54 -7.63 -4.48
C ILE A 43 -3.02 -8.80 -5.32
N ASP A 44 -2.07 -8.55 -6.22
CA ASP A 44 -1.31 -9.60 -6.91
C ASP A 44 -0.34 -10.28 -5.92
N THR A 45 -0.41 -11.60 -5.82
CA THR A 45 0.38 -12.41 -4.87
C THR A 45 1.38 -13.33 -5.62
N PRO A 46 2.46 -12.78 -6.20
CA PRO A 46 3.57 -13.53 -6.79
C PRO A 46 4.36 -14.27 -5.70
N THR A 47 5.35 -15.08 -6.08
CA THR A 47 6.22 -15.87 -5.16
C THR A 47 6.57 -15.12 -3.87
N PRO A 48 6.54 -15.77 -2.69
CA PRO A 48 6.64 -15.11 -1.40
C PRO A 48 8.10 -14.76 -1.03
N ASP A 49 8.84 -14.14 -1.94
CA ASP A 49 10.24 -13.75 -1.77
C ASP A 49 10.50 -12.32 -2.30
N PHE A 50 11.71 -11.82 -2.08
CA PHE A 50 12.11 -10.52 -2.61
C PHE A 50 12.10 -10.47 -4.14
N GLN A 51 12.44 -11.57 -4.83
CA GLN A 51 12.35 -11.66 -6.29
C GLN A 51 10.92 -11.39 -6.81
N GLY A 52 9.90 -11.93 -6.13
CA GLY A 52 8.49 -11.74 -6.48
C GLY A 52 7.93 -10.37 -6.08
N SER A 53 8.50 -9.73 -5.07
CA SER A 53 7.96 -8.52 -4.44
C SER A 53 7.67 -7.35 -5.41
N PRO A 54 8.50 -7.04 -6.43
CA PRO A 54 8.20 -6.00 -7.42
C PRO A 54 6.90 -6.21 -8.21
N SER A 55 6.36 -7.43 -8.24
CA SER A 55 5.08 -7.74 -8.89
C SER A 55 3.87 -7.64 -7.97
N VAL A 56 4.06 -7.51 -6.64
CA VAL A 56 2.97 -7.25 -5.70
C VAL A 56 2.41 -5.86 -5.96
N ALA A 57 1.16 -5.78 -6.41
CA ALA A 57 0.50 -4.52 -6.76
C ALA A 57 -1.00 -4.58 -6.42
N ILE A 58 -1.60 -3.41 -6.19
CA ILE A 58 -3.05 -3.26 -6.04
C ILE A 58 -3.65 -2.87 -7.37
N ILE A 59 -4.70 -3.58 -7.77
CA ILE A 59 -5.37 -3.45 -9.07
C ILE A 59 -6.89 -3.47 -8.89
N ASN A 60 -7.63 -2.84 -9.82
CA ASN A 60 -9.09 -2.82 -9.76
C ASN A 60 -9.72 -4.20 -9.99
N ASN A 61 -9.15 -5.00 -10.90
CA ASN A 61 -9.71 -6.29 -11.31
C ASN A 61 -8.63 -7.34 -11.64
N LYS A 62 -9.00 -8.62 -11.48
CA LYS A 62 -8.13 -9.81 -11.68
C LYS A 62 -7.66 -10.01 -13.14
N ASN A 63 -8.33 -9.39 -14.11
CA ASN A 63 -8.09 -9.60 -15.54
C ASN A 63 -7.02 -8.64 -16.11
N SER A 64 -6.48 -7.74 -15.29
CA SER A 64 -5.50 -6.75 -15.72
C SER A 64 -4.09 -7.33 -15.97
N SER A 65 -3.82 -8.58 -15.56
CA SER A 65 -2.53 -9.27 -15.75
C SER A 65 -2.69 -10.55 -16.58
N LYS A 66 -1.84 -10.71 -17.60
CA LYS A 66 -1.74 -11.94 -18.44
C LYS A 66 -1.01 -13.10 -17.73
N ARG A 67 -0.58 -12.92 -16.48
CA ARG A 67 0.13 -13.95 -15.72
C ARG A 67 -0.87 -14.81 -14.94
N HIS A 68 -0.54 -16.08 -14.74
CA HIS A 68 -1.22 -16.92 -13.75
C HIS A 68 -0.86 -16.44 -12.35
N SER A 69 -1.46 -15.34 -11.92
CA SER A 69 -1.30 -14.77 -10.59
C SER A 69 -2.44 -15.23 -9.68
N VAL A 70 -2.11 -15.53 -8.43
CA VAL A 70 -3.10 -15.65 -7.36
C VAL A 70 -3.41 -14.24 -6.88
N TYR A 71 -4.68 -13.96 -6.59
CA TYR A 71 -5.13 -12.65 -6.13
C TYR A 71 -5.78 -12.76 -4.77
N PHE A 72 -5.53 -11.78 -3.92
CA PHE A 72 -6.25 -11.56 -2.67
C PHE A 72 -7.28 -10.45 -2.86
N ALA A 73 -8.57 -10.74 -2.67
CA ALA A 73 -9.62 -9.72 -2.74
C ALA A 73 -9.64 -8.86 -1.48
N ILE A 74 -9.51 -7.54 -1.67
CA ILE A 74 -9.60 -6.55 -0.59
C ILE A 74 -11.07 -6.22 -0.36
N THR A 75 -11.51 -6.35 0.88
CA THR A 75 -12.81 -5.89 1.39
C THR A 75 -12.58 -5.01 2.62
N SER A 76 -13.63 -4.37 3.11
CA SER A 76 -13.58 -3.57 4.34
C SER A 76 -13.11 -4.38 5.55
N SER A 77 -13.45 -5.67 5.66
CA SER A 77 -13.11 -6.51 6.81
C SER A 77 -11.65 -6.98 6.81
N ASN A 78 -10.99 -6.98 5.64
CA ASN A 78 -9.65 -7.55 5.49
C ASN A 78 -8.59 -6.55 4.99
N ILE A 79 -8.97 -5.28 4.75
CA ILE A 79 -8.07 -4.25 4.21
C ILE A 79 -6.79 -4.08 5.03
N LEU A 80 -6.84 -4.24 6.36
CA LEU A 80 -5.65 -4.16 7.22
C LEU A 80 -4.69 -5.34 6.99
N PHE A 81 -5.20 -6.54 6.77
CA PHE A 81 -4.36 -7.69 6.41
C PHE A 81 -3.71 -7.51 5.04
N GLY A 82 -4.49 -7.05 4.06
CA GLY A 82 -3.97 -6.70 2.74
C GLY A 82 -2.89 -5.62 2.83
N SER A 83 -3.10 -4.61 3.69
CA SER A 83 -2.15 -3.52 3.91
C SER A 83 -0.84 -3.99 4.54
N VAL A 84 -0.91 -4.86 5.55
CA VAL A 84 0.27 -5.49 6.16
C VAL A 84 1.03 -6.30 5.11
N PHE A 85 0.34 -7.23 4.43
CA PHE A 85 0.96 -8.04 3.37
C PHE A 85 1.64 -7.18 2.30
N PHE A 86 0.96 -6.15 1.80
CA PHE A 86 1.53 -5.27 0.79
C PHE A 86 2.76 -4.53 1.32
N SER A 87 2.68 -3.98 2.53
CA SER A 87 3.72 -3.11 3.08
C SER A 87 4.99 -3.86 3.43
N ILE A 88 4.89 -5.05 4.03
CA ILE A 88 6.09 -5.84 4.35
C ILE A 88 6.84 -6.28 3.08
N ARG A 89 6.12 -6.44 1.96
CA ARG A 89 6.71 -6.77 0.65
C ARG A 89 7.41 -5.59 -0.02
N HIS A 90 7.19 -4.35 0.44
CA HIS A 90 7.68 -3.14 -0.22
C HIS A 90 8.49 -2.19 0.67
N CYS A 91 8.38 -2.28 2.00
CA CYS A 91 9.10 -1.39 2.92
C CYS A 91 10.61 -1.65 2.94
N ILE A 92 11.04 -2.88 2.63
CA ILE A 92 12.46 -3.24 2.50
C ILE A 92 12.79 -3.33 1.02
N LYS A 93 13.83 -2.60 0.60
CA LYS A 93 14.28 -2.62 -0.78
C LYS A 93 14.89 -3.99 -1.13
N ALA A 94 14.44 -4.58 -2.23
CA ALA A 94 15.09 -5.76 -2.79
C ALA A 94 16.53 -5.43 -3.23
N THR A 95 17.46 -6.26 -2.82
CA THR A 95 18.88 -6.22 -3.15
C THR A 95 19.32 -7.63 -3.50
N TRP A 96 20.50 -7.77 -4.13
CA TRP A 96 21.05 -9.09 -4.40
C TRP A 96 21.28 -9.91 -3.12
N GLN A 97 21.48 -9.24 -1.97
CA GLN A 97 21.71 -9.90 -0.68
C GLN A 97 20.44 -10.57 -0.16
N ASN A 98 19.26 -9.98 -0.36
CA ASN A 98 17.99 -10.49 0.16
C ASN A 98 17.08 -11.13 -0.91
N ASP A 99 17.50 -11.19 -2.17
CA ASP A 99 16.69 -11.65 -3.32
C ASP A 99 15.94 -12.97 -3.09
N ARG A 100 16.53 -13.90 -2.33
CA ARG A 100 15.99 -15.23 -2.02
C ARG A 100 15.34 -15.38 -0.65
N ASP A 101 15.34 -14.33 0.16
CA ASP A 101 14.77 -14.38 1.50
C ASP A 101 13.25 -14.52 1.38
N GLN A 102 12.71 -15.52 2.06
CA GLN A 102 11.30 -15.86 2.00
C GLN A 102 10.53 -15.05 3.04
N PHE A 103 9.30 -14.70 2.70
CA PHE A 103 8.33 -14.10 3.61
C PHE A 103 7.45 -15.19 4.23
N TYR A 104 7.34 -15.16 5.54
CA TYR A 104 6.65 -16.19 6.33
C TYR A 104 5.33 -15.68 6.91
N ALA A 105 4.50 -16.60 7.38
CA ALA A 105 3.45 -16.28 8.32
C ALA A 105 4.06 -15.65 9.59
N PRO A 106 3.34 -14.72 10.25
CA PRO A 106 3.83 -14.12 11.49
C PRO A 106 4.01 -15.20 12.57
N TYR A 107 4.83 -14.91 13.58
CA TYR A 107 5.06 -15.82 14.70
C TYR A 107 3.74 -16.19 15.39
N ASP A 108 2.90 -15.19 15.62
CA ASP A 108 1.58 -15.31 16.23
C ASP A 108 0.67 -14.13 15.80
N ASP A 109 -0.45 -13.94 16.50
CA ASP A 109 -1.41 -12.88 16.21
C ASP A 109 -1.11 -11.55 16.93
N ALA A 110 0.05 -11.38 17.59
CA ALA A 110 0.37 -10.17 18.37
C ALA A 110 0.35 -8.88 17.54
N PHE A 111 0.77 -8.92 16.27
CA PHE A 111 0.71 -7.77 15.37
C PHE A 111 -0.72 -7.25 15.16
N GLN A 112 -1.75 -8.07 15.41
CA GLN A 112 -3.15 -7.67 15.25
C GLN A 112 -3.57 -6.65 16.31
N ASP A 113 -2.93 -6.65 17.48
CA ASP A 113 -3.18 -5.65 18.54
C ASP A 113 -2.34 -4.38 18.33
N ASP A 114 -1.31 -4.43 17.50
CA ASP A 114 -0.49 -3.27 17.12
C ASP A 114 -1.19 -2.41 16.08
N SER A 115 -2.03 -1.50 16.59
CA SER A 115 -2.76 -0.55 15.75
C SER A 115 -1.83 0.44 15.06
N GLU A 116 -0.67 0.75 15.64
CA GLU A 116 0.33 1.63 15.01
C GLU A 116 0.89 0.98 13.75
N PHE A 117 1.39 -0.26 13.86
CA PHE A 117 1.91 -1.02 12.72
C PHE A 117 0.88 -1.20 11.61
N LYS A 118 -0.37 -1.58 11.95
CA LYS A 118 -1.45 -1.75 10.97
C LYS A 118 -1.76 -0.43 10.24
N ASN A 119 -1.83 0.69 10.97
CA ASN A 119 -2.09 2.01 10.38
C ASN A 119 -0.94 2.48 9.49
N ASN A 120 0.31 2.29 9.94
CA ASN A 120 1.50 2.59 9.13
C ASN A 120 1.46 1.80 7.81
N CYS A 121 1.14 0.51 7.87
CA CYS A 121 0.98 -0.33 6.70
C CYS A 121 -0.15 0.15 5.77
N LEU A 122 -1.31 0.53 6.32
CA LEU A 122 -2.42 1.05 5.51
C LEU A 122 -2.02 2.32 4.76
N ILE A 123 -1.43 3.30 5.45
CA ILE A 123 -1.04 4.57 4.82
C ILE A 123 0.09 4.35 3.81
N PHE A 124 1.07 3.52 4.14
CA PHE A 124 2.13 3.16 3.21
C PHE A 124 1.54 2.54 1.93
N MET A 125 0.64 1.57 2.06
CA MET A 125 -0.05 0.91 0.95
C MET A 125 -0.78 1.91 0.04
N LEU A 126 -1.52 2.86 0.62
CA LEU A 126 -2.33 3.81 -0.14
C LEU A 126 -1.50 4.68 -1.10
N PHE A 127 -0.34 5.16 -0.65
CA PHE A 127 0.50 6.09 -1.42
C PHE A 127 1.69 5.42 -2.11
N HIS A 128 1.91 4.12 -1.91
CA HIS A 128 2.99 3.41 -2.56
C HIS A 128 2.79 3.33 -4.09
N THR A 129 3.90 3.34 -4.84
CA THR A 129 3.87 3.37 -6.30
C THR A 129 3.25 2.12 -6.95
N GLN A 130 3.15 1.03 -6.19
CA GLN A 130 2.54 -0.24 -6.62
C GLN A 130 1.04 -0.32 -6.30
N ASN A 131 0.46 0.71 -5.68
CA ASN A 131 -0.97 0.93 -5.78
C ASN A 131 -1.28 1.46 -7.18
N ARG A 132 -1.86 0.61 -8.03
CA ARG A 132 -2.15 0.89 -9.45
C ARG A 132 -3.64 0.97 -9.73
N ILE A 133 -4.45 1.19 -8.70
CA ILE A 133 -5.86 1.51 -8.86
C ILE A 133 -5.97 2.69 -9.83
N THR A 134 -6.84 2.56 -10.82
CA THR A 134 -7.12 3.61 -11.81
C THR A 134 -8.61 3.65 -12.08
N THR A 135 -9.13 4.86 -12.24
CA THR A 135 -10.53 5.08 -12.62
C THR A 135 -10.88 4.53 -14.00
N THR A 136 -9.88 4.26 -14.85
CA THR A 136 -10.08 3.65 -16.18
C THR A 136 -10.46 2.17 -16.12
N GLN A 137 -10.25 1.50 -14.98
CA GLN A 137 -10.48 0.05 -14.81
C GLN A 137 -11.56 -0.29 -13.77
N GLY A 138 -12.19 0.72 -13.16
CA GLY A 138 -13.26 0.56 -12.19
C GLY A 138 -13.34 1.71 -11.19
N THR A 139 -14.27 1.60 -10.25
CA THR A 139 -14.43 2.56 -9.15
C THR A 139 -13.16 2.62 -8.29
N ASN A 140 -12.78 3.85 -7.91
CA ASN A 140 -11.69 4.06 -6.96
C ASN A 140 -12.25 4.12 -5.54
N HIS A 141 -11.95 3.10 -4.74
CA HIS A 141 -12.37 3.00 -3.34
C HIS A 141 -11.30 3.52 -2.36
N PHE A 142 -10.10 3.88 -2.84
CA PHE A 142 -8.90 4.11 -2.02
C PHE A 142 -8.54 5.59 -1.87
N ILE A 143 -9.51 6.50 -1.91
CA ILE A 143 -9.28 7.94 -1.67
C ILE A 143 -9.31 8.20 -0.16
N PRO A 144 -8.20 8.63 0.47
CA PRO A 144 -8.14 8.79 1.94
C PRO A 144 -8.55 10.19 2.43
N PHE A 145 -8.98 11.07 1.53
CA PHE A 145 -9.37 12.44 1.86
C PHE A 145 -10.81 12.68 1.43
N SER A 146 -11.55 13.49 2.18
CA SER A 146 -12.88 13.94 1.77
C SER A 146 -12.82 14.96 0.64
N GLU A 147 -13.94 15.12 -0.08
CA GLU A 147 -14.07 16.08 -1.17
C GLU A 147 -13.71 17.51 -0.73
N THR A 148 -14.09 17.88 0.49
CA THR A 148 -13.82 19.21 1.06
C THR A 148 -12.34 19.40 1.41
N GLU A 149 -11.66 18.36 1.89
CA GLU A 149 -10.24 18.44 2.21
C GLU A 149 -9.38 18.74 0.99
N VAL A 150 -9.78 18.26 -0.19
CA VAL A 150 -9.02 18.39 -1.43
C VAL A 150 -9.67 19.32 -2.46
N ASN A 151 -10.76 19.99 -2.10
CA ASN A 151 -11.56 20.86 -2.96
C ASN A 151 -12.02 20.18 -4.27
N ALA A 152 -12.46 18.93 -4.17
CA ALA A 152 -13.06 18.24 -5.30
C ALA A 152 -14.36 18.92 -5.73
N LYS A 153 -14.53 19.15 -7.03
CA LYS A 153 -15.72 19.80 -7.61
C LYS A 153 -16.95 18.91 -7.74
N GLU A 154 -16.76 17.60 -7.63
CA GLU A 154 -17.83 16.60 -7.78
C GLU A 154 -17.72 15.59 -6.63
N ARG A 155 -18.84 14.91 -6.37
CA ARG A 155 -18.94 13.88 -5.32
C ARG A 155 -18.20 12.61 -5.73
N TYR A 156 -17.56 11.93 -4.77
CA TYR A 156 -16.98 10.63 -5.03
C TYR A 156 -18.04 9.56 -5.28
N SER A 157 -17.68 8.61 -6.15
CA SER A 157 -18.46 7.41 -6.44
C SER A 157 -18.36 6.37 -5.34
N SER A 158 -17.33 6.42 -4.49
CA SER A 158 -17.20 5.58 -3.31
C SER A 158 -16.58 6.34 -2.14
N HIS A 159 -17.16 6.13 -0.96
CA HIS A 159 -16.65 6.62 0.32
C HIS A 159 -16.08 5.48 1.17
N ALA A 160 -15.89 4.27 0.61
CA ALA A 160 -15.56 3.06 1.36
C ALA A 160 -14.34 3.22 2.29
N LEU A 161 -13.22 3.76 1.81
CA LEU A 161 -12.05 4.02 2.66
C LEU A 161 -12.31 5.13 3.69
N LEU A 162 -13.05 6.18 3.33
CA LEU A 162 -13.37 7.26 4.28
C LEU A 162 -14.27 6.76 5.41
N ASP A 163 -15.26 5.93 5.09
CA ASP A 163 -16.16 5.32 6.07
C ASP A 163 -15.39 4.33 6.95
N PHE A 164 -14.48 3.56 6.37
CA PHE A 164 -13.56 2.71 7.11
C PHE A 164 -12.72 3.53 8.12
N LEU A 165 -12.10 4.63 7.67
CA LEU A 165 -11.27 5.49 8.51
C LEU A 165 -12.07 6.25 9.60
N LYS A 166 -13.34 6.56 9.35
CA LYS A 166 -14.20 7.33 10.29
C LYS A 166 -14.81 6.51 11.41
N GLY A 167 -14.87 5.19 11.31
CA GLY A 167 -15.48 4.38 12.37
C GLY A 167 -15.73 2.91 12.09
N GLY A 168 -15.16 2.35 11.01
CA GLY A 168 -15.34 0.96 10.63
C GLY A 168 -16.76 0.66 10.14
N ILE A 169 -16.87 -0.18 9.12
CA ILE A 169 -18.17 -0.73 8.74
C ILE A 169 -18.72 -1.52 9.94
N LYS A 170 -19.89 -1.11 10.44
CA LYS A 170 -20.66 -1.90 11.40
C LYS A 170 -21.26 -3.09 10.66
N GLU A 171 -20.54 -4.20 10.58
CA GLU A 171 -21.14 -5.48 10.25
C GLU A 171 -21.31 -6.32 11.51
N ASN A 172 -22.55 -6.78 11.70
CA ASN A 172 -22.96 -7.66 12.79
C ASN A 172 -22.26 -9.01 12.64
N GLY A 173 -21.13 -9.19 13.31
CA GLY A 173 -20.44 -10.47 13.42
C GLY A 173 -19.01 -10.28 13.87
N ASP A 174 -18.69 -10.76 15.07
CA ASP A 174 -17.38 -10.94 15.73
C ASP A 174 -16.14 -10.49 14.93
N SER A 175 -16.04 -9.20 14.66
CA SER A 175 -14.95 -8.61 13.90
C SER A 175 -13.83 -8.22 14.86
N LEU A 176 -12.99 -9.20 15.15
CA LEU A 176 -11.75 -9.21 15.94
C LEU A 176 -10.68 -8.15 15.56
N PHE A 177 -10.99 -7.10 14.80
CA PHE A 177 -9.99 -6.14 14.29
C PHE A 177 -10.08 -4.73 14.87
N LEU A 178 -11.16 -4.45 15.60
CA LEU A 178 -11.27 -3.32 16.50
C LEU A 178 -11.61 -3.89 17.86
N ASN A 179 -10.59 -4.38 18.57
CA ASN A 179 -10.76 -4.84 19.93
C ASN A 179 -11.55 -3.79 20.71
N ALA A 180 -12.58 -4.28 21.38
CA ALA A 180 -13.54 -3.55 22.17
C ALA A 180 -12.87 -2.89 23.38
N LYS A 181 -12.07 -1.87 23.13
CA LYS A 181 -11.92 -0.73 24.02
C LYS A 181 -12.54 0.45 23.29
N LYS A 182 -13.71 0.86 23.79
CA LYS A 182 -14.31 2.17 23.54
C LYS A 182 -13.30 3.26 23.94
N GLU A 183 -12.29 3.50 23.13
CA GLU A 183 -11.64 4.79 23.08
C GLU A 183 -12.08 5.42 21.77
N ASN A 184 -13.13 6.23 21.85
CA ASN A 184 -13.45 7.25 20.84
C ASN A 184 -12.34 8.32 20.87
N LYS A 185 -11.08 7.93 20.72
CA LYS A 185 -9.98 8.84 20.46
C LYS A 185 -9.76 8.82 18.94
N PRO A 186 -9.65 9.99 18.29
CA PRO A 186 -9.16 10.08 16.93
C PRO A 186 -7.88 9.26 16.80
N LEU A 187 -7.65 8.60 15.66
CA LEU A 187 -6.35 7.97 15.38
C LEU A 187 -5.26 9.05 15.54
N GLU A 188 -4.52 9.02 16.66
CA GLU A 188 -3.33 9.85 16.83
C GLU A 188 -2.23 9.25 15.99
N PHE A 189 -2.18 9.71 14.74
CA PHE A 189 -1.12 9.32 13.83
C PHE A 189 0.21 9.85 14.33
N ARG A 190 1.24 8.99 14.33
CA ARG A 190 2.61 9.45 14.48
C ARG A 190 2.93 10.52 13.44
N GLN A 191 3.94 11.32 13.76
CA GLN A 191 4.43 12.39 12.92
C GLN A 191 4.76 11.93 11.48
N SER A 192 5.24 10.70 11.31
CA SER A 192 5.54 10.07 10.02
C SER A 192 4.30 9.84 9.16
N VAL A 193 3.25 9.24 9.73
CA VAL A 193 1.98 9.02 9.04
C VAL A 193 1.30 10.34 8.69
N SER A 194 1.30 11.32 9.61
CA SER A 194 0.77 12.66 9.29
C SER A 194 1.51 13.28 8.12
N LYS A 195 2.84 13.20 8.08
CA LYS A 195 3.65 13.71 6.96
C LYS A 195 3.26 13.08 5.61
N VAL A 196 3.02 11.77 5.58
CA VAL A 196 2.60 11.07 4.35
C VAL A 196 1.20 11.51 3.94
N LEU A 197 0.25 11.57 4.87
CA LEU A 197 -1.11 12.04 4.62
C LEU A 197 -1.12 13.50 4.13
N ASP A 198 -0.35 14.38 4.76
CA ASP A 198 -0.25 15.79 4.37
C ASP A 198 0.37 15.95 2.98
N ALA A 199 1.48 15.25 2.70
CA ALA A 199 2.09 15.26 1.37
C ALA A 199 1.14 14.70 0.29
N GLY A 200 0.40 13.63 0.61
CA GLY A 200 -0.62 13.07 -0.25
C GLY A 200 -1.76 14.07 -0.51
N ARG A 201 -2.25 14.74 0.54
CA ARG A 201 -3.37 15.70 0.47
C ARG A 201 -3.03 16.87 -0.43
N GLU A 202 -1.81 17.39 -0.34
CA GLU A 202 -1.35 18.50 -1.19
C GLU A 202 -1.27 18.10 -2.67
N ILE A 203 -0.87 16.85 -2.98
CA ILE A 203 -0.92 16.33 -4.36
C ILE A 203 -2.36 16.28 -4.89
N TYR A 204 -3.30 15.78 -4.09
CA TYR A 204 -4.72 15.71 -4.47
C TYR A 204 -5.32 17.11 -4.65
N ARG A 205 -5.10 18.04 -3.71
CA ARG A 205 -5.49 19.45 -3.82
C ARG A 205 -4.97 20.09 -5.10
N TYR A 206 -3.69 19.87 -5.38
CA TYR A 206 -3.06 20.43 -6.56
C TYR A 206 -3.68 19.87 -7.84
N TYR A 207 -3.93 18.55 -7.91
CA TYR A 207 -4.65 17.95 -9.02
C TYR A 207 -6.05 18.56 -9.20
N HIS A 208 -6.87 18.62 -8.15
CA HIS A 208 -8.23 19.18 -8.26
C HIS A 208 -8.23 20.64 -8.68
N THR A 209 -7.19 21.40 -8.32
CA THR A 209 -7.01 22.79 -8.76
C THR A 209 -6.61 22.88 -10.23
N GLN A 210 -5.61 22.12 -10.66
CA GLN A 210 -5.05 22.17 -12.03
C GLN A 210 -5.97 21.52 -13.07
N ALA A 211 -6.63 20.41 -12.72
CA ALA A 211 -7.54 19.70 -13.61
C ALA A 211 -8.94 20.34 -13.63
N SER A 212 -9.20 21.35 -12.81
CA SER A 212 -10.54 21.87 -12.52
C SER A 212 -11.29 22.44 -13.73
N THR A 213 -10.56 22.90 -14.75
CA THR A 213 -11.09 23.41 -16.02
C THR A 213 -10.87 22.44 -17.19
N ASN A 214 -10.25 21.29 -16.91
CA ASN A 214 -10.02 20.25 -17.91
C ASN A 214 -11.33 19.53 -18.19
N ARG A 215 -11.67 19.34 -19.47
CA ARG A 215 -12.86 18.57 -19.88
C ARG A 215 -12.87 17.11 -19.38
N HIS A 216 -11.69 16.59 -19.05
CA HIS A 216 -11.47 15.24 -18.54
C HIS A 216 -11.21 15.25 -17.02
N TYR A 217 -11.65 16.30 -16.33
CA TYR A 217 -11.64 16.33 -14.88
C TYR A 217 -12.34 15.09 -14.32
N ASN A 218 -11.72 14.47 -13.33
CA ASN A 218 -12.31 13.33 -12.62
C ASN A 218 -12.10 13.52 -11.13
N ALA A 219 -13.19 13.69 -10.37
CA ALA A 219 -13.12 13.80 -8.92
C ALA A 219 -12.60 12.51 -8.26
N ASN A 220 -12.82 11.35 -8.88
CA ASN A 220 -12.45 10.04 -8.32
C ASN A 220 -11.00 9.64 -8.61
N ALA A 221 -10.16 10.55 -9.13
CA ALA A 221 -8.80 10.22 -9.54
C ALA A 221 -7.99 9.58 -8.40
N SER A 222 -7.40 8.42 -8.70
CA SER A 222 -6.41 7.80 -7.83
C SER A 222 -5.07 8.53 -7.88
N LEU A 223 -4.16 8.24 -6.95
CA LEU A 223 -2.77 8.72 -7.07
C LEU A 223 -2.12 8.27 -8.40
N TYR A 224 -2.49 7.09 -8.91
CA TYR A 224 -2.00 6.62 -10.21
C TYR A 224 -2.49 7.50 -11.36
N ASP A 225 -3.78 7.85 -11.37
CA ASP A 225 -4.37 8.74 -12.38
C ASP A 225 -3.79 10.16 -12.29
N ILE A 226 -3.58 10.66 -11.07
CA ILE A 226 -2.93 11.97 -10.84
C ILE A 226 -1.50 11.95 -11.38
N LYS A 227 -0.74 10.87 -11.15
CA LYS A 227 0.60 10.72 -11.73
C LYS A 227 0.54 10.73 -13.24
N GLU A 228 -0.43 10.03 -13.85
CA GLU A 228 -0.62 10.04 -15.29
C GLU A 228 -0.94 11.43 -15.83
N PHE A 229 -1.79 12.20 -15.16
CA PHE A 229 -2.12 13.57 -15.54
C PHE A 229 -0.88 14.47 -15.65
N PHE A 230 0.04 14.40 -14.67
CA PHE A 230 1.23 15.26 -14.63
C PHE A 230 2.45 14.70 -15.37
N GLN A 231 2.62 13.36 -15.40
CA GLN A 231 3.80 12.70 -15.96
C GLN A 231 3.57 12.27 -17.41
N GLY A 232 2.32 11.99 -17.80
CA GLY A 232 1.96 11.40 -19.08
C GLY A 232 2.49 9.96 -19.24
N ARG A 233 2.29 9.42 -20.44
CA ARG A 233 2.80 8.10 -20.84
C ARG A 233 3.90 8.22 -21.90
N ASN A 234 4.75 7.20 -22.00
CA ASN A 234 5.72 7.07 -23.08
C ASN A 234 5.07 6.48 -24.35
N ALA A 235 5.84 6.33 -25.42
CA ALA A 235 5.37 5.78 -26.69
C ALA A 235 4.82 4.33 -26.59
N GLN A 236 5.24 3.58 -25.57
CA GLN A 236 4.77 2.22 -25.28
C GLN A 236 3.56 2.20 -24.32
N GLY A 237 3.00 3.36 -23.98
CA GLY A 237 1.87 3.48 -23.06
C GLY A 237 2.21 3.26 -21.59
N LYS A 238 3.50 3.21 -21.20
CA LYS A 238 3.92 3.12 -19.80
C LYS A 238 3.97 4.51 -19.18
N LEU A 239 3.54 4.63 -17.92
CA LEU A 239 3.65 5.86 -17.14
C LEU A 239 5.11 6.36 -17.13
N ASN A 240 5.30 7.65 -17.40
CA ASN A 240 6.63 8.26 -17.39
C ASN A 240 7.19 8.36 -15.96
N LEU A 241 8.52 8.49 -15.85
CA LEU A 241 9.16 8.76 -14.56
C LEU A 241 8.80 10.17 -14.06
N PRO A 242 8.76 10.40 -12.73
CA PRO A 242 8.48 11.73 -12.16
C PRO A 242 9.39 12.83 -12.70
N THR A 243 10.65 12.51 -13.00
CA THR A 243 11.64 13.44 -13.56
C THR A 243 11.28 13.97 -14.95
N LYS A 244 10.40 13.28 -15.69
CA LYS A 244 9.90 13.71 -17.00
C LYS A 244 8.69 14.65 -16.90
N ALA A 245 8.09 14.82 -15.71
CA ALA A 245 7.00 15.77 -15.54
C ALA A 245 7.49 17.21 -15.80
N LYS A 246 6.70 17.95 -16.58
CA LYS A 246 6.99 19.36 -16.90
C LYS A 246 6.70 20.27 -15.72
N ASP A 247 5.63 19.98 -14.98
CA ASP A 247 5.18 20.74 -13.82
C ASP A 247 6.21 20.64 -12.69
N LYS A 248 6.83 21.78 -12.36
CA LYS A 248 7.87 21.87 -11.30
C LYS A 248 7.27 21.74 -9.90
N HIS A 249 6.06 22.27 -9.68
CA HIS A 249 5.43 22.25 -8.38
C HIS A 249 4.98 20.82 -8.03
N TYR A 250 4.33 20.14 -8.97
CA TYR A 250 4.00 18.72 -8.83
C TYR A 250 5.23 17.85 -8.52
N LYS A 251 6.37 18.09 -9.20
CA LYS A 251 7.60 17.34 -8.91
C LYS A 251 8.05 17.51 -7.46
N GLN A 252 7.96 18.72 -6.92
CA GLN A 252 8.30 18.97 -5.52
C GLN A 252 7.33 18.27 -4.57
N LEU A 253 6.01 18.36 -4.82
CA LEU A 253 5.00 17.68 -4.02
C LEU A 253 5.21 16.16 -4.01
N TYR A 254 5.49 15.58 -5.19
CA TYR A 254 5.74 14.15 -5.32
C TYR A 254 7.05 13.72 -4.64
N ALA A 255 8.12 14.54 -4.71
CA ALA A 255 9.36 14.28 -3.98
C ALA A 255 9.12 14.27 -2.47
N ASN A 256 8.35 15.23 -1.94
CA ASN A 256 7.99 15.27 -0.52
C ASN A 256 7.23 14.01 -0.09
N LEU A 257 6.28 13.53 -0.91
CA LEU A 257 5.57 12.28 -0.64
C LEU A 257 6.53 11.08 -0.64
N GLN A 258 7.47 11.02 -1.59
CA GLN A 258 8.45 9.94 -1.66
C GLN A 258 9.38 9.91 -0.45
N ASP A 259 9.81 11.07 0.05
CA ASP A 259 10.66 11.15 1.23
C ASP A 259 9.89 10.77 2.50
N ALA A 260 8.64 11.23 2.64
CA ALA A 260 7.77 10.81 3.75
C ALA A 260 7.50 9.29 3.75
N LEU A 261 7.32 8.69 2.57
CA LEU A 261 7.16 7.23 2.44
C LEU A 261 8.42 6.46 2.82
N LYS A 262 9.62 6.99 2.52
CA LYS A 262 10.89 6.36 2.95
C LYS A 262 11.01 6.37 4.46
N ASP A 263 10.62 7.46 5.11
CA ASP A 263 10.66 7.55 6.57
C ASP A 263 9.64 6.60 7.21
N LEU A 264 8.42 6.52 6.68
CA LEU A 264 7.42 5.55 7.13
C LEU A 264 7.88 4.10 6.93
N ALA A 265 8.57 3.79 5.83
CA ALA A 265 9.12 2.47 5.58
C ALA A 265 10.16 2.05 6.65
N LYS A 266 10.99 2.99 7.14
CA LYS A 266 11.95 2.72 8.23
C LYS A 266 11.27 2.38 9.55
N GLU A 267 10.06 2.90 9.78
CA GLU A 267 9.25 2.56 10.97
C GLU A 267 8.55 1.20 10.83
N ILE A 268 8.14 0.82 9.62
CA ILE A 268 7.53 -0.49 9.34
C ILE A 268 8.57 -1.61 9.38
N GLN A 269 9.77 -1.37 8.84
CA GLN A 269 10.84 -2.36 8.68
C GLN A 269 11.14 -3.18 9.96
N PRO A 270 11.43 -2.59 11.14
CA PRO A 270 11.74 -3.38 12.34
C PRO A 270 10.58 -4.29 12.75
N LYS A 271 9.33 -3.86 12.55
CA LYS A 271 8.14 -4.67 12.85
C LYS A 271 8.01 -5.91 11.95
N VAL A 272 8.57 -5.88 10.74
CA VAL A 272 8.61 -7.05 9.85
C VAL A 272 9.36 -8.21 10.50
N TYR A 273 10.49 -7.92 11.13
CA TYR A 273 11.30 -8.89 11.85
C TYR A 273 10.70 -9.24 13.22
N GLU A 274 10.24 -8.23 13.97
CA GLU A 274 9.59 -8.41 15.28
C GLU A 274 8.43 -9.43 15.22
N TYR A 275 7.60 -9.33 14.17
CA TYR A 275 6.45 -10.22 13.99
C TYR A 275 6.78 -11.47 13.16
N GLY A 276 8.02 -11.65 12.71
CA GLY A 276 8.48 -12.88 12.05
C GLY A 276 8.06 -13.04 10.59
N PHE A 277 7.64 -11.96 9.94
CA PHE A 277 7.36 -11.94 8.50
C PHE A 277 8.64 -12.10 7.68
N LEU A 278 9.76 -11.62 8.20
CA LEU A 278 11.12 -11.99 7.82
C LEU A 278 11.85 -12.50 9.05
N ARG A 279 12.83 -13.38 8.85
CA ARG A 279 13.60 -14.01 9.94
C ARG A 279 15.07 -13.86 9.64
N GLU A 280 15.83 -13.53 10.68
CA GLU A 280 17.29 -13.47 10.68
C GLU A 280 17.88 -14.69 11.39
#